data_AF-A0AA91PBQ3-F1
#
_entry.id   AF-A0AA91PBQ3-F1
#
_cell.length_a   1.000
_cell.length_b   1.000
_cell.length_c   1.000
_cell.angle_alpha   90.00
_cell.angle_beta   90.00
_cell.angle_gamma   90.00
#
_symmetry.space_group_name_H-M   'P 1'
#
loop_
_entity.id
_entity.type
_entity.pdbx_description
1 polymer ?
#
loop_
_entity_poly.entity_id
_entity_poly.type
_entity_poly.pdbx_seq_one_letter_code
_entity_poly.pdbx_strand_id
1 'polypeptide(L)'
;MAAVRDGTSCGPLRRDPTVERVATLSNQSTRDYLEHTARHVPVDDPLAVLRELGGDAGTAIQLQGFGPDTATAIKGVLLQGNTSIGVCSFDRIGTSVLRTADGERVLVVAVLAGR
;
A
#
# COMPACT_ATOMS: atom_id res chain seq x y z
N MET A 1 13.26 -0.15 -9.68
CA MET A 1 11.92 0.31 -10.12
C MET A 1 11.78 1.82 -9.86
N ALA A 2 12.53 2.65 -10.58
CA ALA A 2 12.42 4.13 -10.52
C ALA A 2 12.00 4.75 -11.88
N ALA A 3 12.21 4.03 -12.98
CA ALA A 3 12.18 4.59 -14.34
C ALA A 3 10.80 4.96 -14.92
N VAL A 4 9.67 4.56 -14.33
CA VAL A 4 8.34 4.83 -14.94
C VAL A 4 7.83 6.25 -14.62
N ARG A 5 8.18 6.82 -13.46
CA ARG A 5 7.82 8.21 -13.12
C ARG A 5 8.85 9.24 -13.63
N ASP A 6 10.10 8.84 -13.89
CA ASP A 6 11.12 9.74 -14.44
C ASP A 6 10.77 10.28 -15.83
N GLY A 7 9.87 9.61 -16.56
CA GLY A 7 9.32 10.08 -17.84
C GLY A 7 8.03 10.91 -17.71
N THR A 8 7.56 11.20 -16.49
CA THR A 8 6.35 12.00 -16.26
C THR A 8 6.68 13.33 -15.59
N SER A 9 5.70 14.23 -15.50
CA SER A 9 5.84 15.51 -14.78
C SER A 9 5.90 15.35 -13.26
N CYS A 10 5.77 14.13 -12.72
CA CYS A 10 5.78 13.89 -11.29
C CYS A 10 7.20 13.65 -10.77
N GLY A 11 7.50 14.19 -9.58
CA GLY A 11 8.75 13.87 -8.88
C GLY A 11 8.86 12.38 -8.47
N PRO A 12 10.06 11.94 -8.06
CA PRO A 12 10.29 10.56 -7.64
C PRO A 12 9.56 10.25 -6.32
N LEU A 13 9.03 9.03 -6.20
CA LEU A 13 8.50 8.53 -4.93
C LEU A 13 9.63 8.21 -3.97
N ARG A 14 9.59 8.82 -2.77
CA ARG A 14 10.57 8.56 -1.71
C ARG A 14 10.03 7.52 -0.75
N ARG A 15 10.87 6.59 -0.29
CA ARG A 15 10.46 5.69 0.79
C ARG A 15 10.31 6.49 2.09
N ASP A 16 9.23 6.24 2.80
CA ASP A 16 8.94 6.86 4.09
C ASP A 16 8.64 5.75 5.11
N PRO A 17 9.42 5.63 6.21
CA PRO A 17 9.23 4.59 7.21
C PRO A 17 7.85 4.59 7.88
N THR A 18 7.24 5.76 8.04
CA THR A 18 5.89 5.89 8.62
C THR A 18 4.85 5.37 7.63
N VAL A 19 4.99 5.71 6.34
CA VAL A 19 4.12 5.17 5.28
C VAL A 19 4.30 3.66 5.13
N GLU A 20 5.53 3.15 5.28
CA GLU A 20 5.83 1.71 5.25
C GLU A 20 5.21 0.97 6.45
N ARG A 21 5.19 1.61 7.63
CA ARG A 21 4.49 1.10 8.80
C ARG A 21 2.98 1.01 8.56
N VAL A 22 2.38 2.02 7.92
CA VAL A 22 0.95 2.02 7.56
C VAL A 22 0.64 0.90 6.59
N ALA A 23 1.45 0.73 5.54
CA ALA A 23 1.30 -0.39 4.60
C ALA A 23 1.38 -1.75 5.31
N THR A 24 2.24 -1.88 6.31
CA THR A 24 2.36 -3.09 7.12
C THR A 24 1.12 -3.34 7.98
N LEU A 25 0.62 -2.34 8.70
CA LEU A 25 -0.58 -2.47 9.53
C LEU A 25 -1.81 -2.81 8.69
N SER A 26 -1.95 -2.15 7.54
CA SER A 26 -3.00 -2.43 6.58
C SER A 26 -2.95 -3.87 6.08
N ASN A 27 -1.77 -4.32 5.61
CA ASN A 27 -1.61 -5.67 5.08
C ASN A 27 -1.87 -6.74 6.15
N GLN A 28 -1.42 -6.50 7.38
CA GLN A 28 -1.71 -7.36 8.54
C GLN A 28 -3.21 -7.42 8.81
N SER A 29 -3.89 -6.27 8.85
CA SER A 29 -5.33 -6.19 9.07
C SER A 29 -6.13 -6.94 7.99
N THR A 30 -5.75 -6.82 6.72
CA THR A 30 -6.36 -7.59 5.62
C THR A 30 -6.11 -9.09 5.78
N ARG A 31 -4.88 -9.50 6.11
CA ARG A 31 -4.55 -10.93 6.32
C ARG A 31 -5.35 -11.51 7.48
N ASP A 32 -5.35 -10.84 8.62
CA ASP A 32 -6.05 -11.30 9.83
C ASP A 32 -7.57 -11.41 9.56
N TYR A 33 -8.13 -10.54 8.71
CA TYR A 33 -9.53 -10.64 8.26
C TYR A 33 -9.78 -11.86 7.39
N LEU A 34 -8.92 -12.14 6.40
CA LEU A 34 -9.02 -13.33 5.55
C LEU A 34 -8.84 -14.62 6.35
N GLU A 35 -8.07 -14.58 7.44
CA GLU A 35 -7.82 -15.69 8.34
C GLU A 35 -8.89 -15.81 9.45
N HIS A 36 -9.91 -14.95 9.44
CA HIS A 36 -10.98 -14.90 10.45
C HIS A 36 -10.47 -14.72 11.90
N THR A 37 -9.31 -14.08 12.07
CA THR A 37 -8.72 -13.76 13.38
C THR A 37 -8.87 -12.28 13.76
N ALA A 38 -9.27 -11.44 12.80
CA ALA A 38 -9.49 -10.01 13.03
C ALA A 38 -10.70 -9.74 13.95
N ARG A 39 -10.55 -8.78 14.87
CA ARG A 39 -11.64 -8.23 15.70
C ARG A 39 -12.39 -7.08 15.03
N HIS A 40 -11.80 -6.49 13.99
CA HIS A 40 -12.31 -5.33 13.28
C HIS A 40 -12.21 -5.56 11.78
N VAL A 41 -12.95 -4.76 11.01
CA VAL A 41 -12.81 -4.74 9.54
C VAL A 41 -11.41 -4.23 9.14
N PRO A 42 -10.91 -4.62 7.95
CA PRO A 42 -9.62 -4.15 7.45
C PRO A 42 -9.51 -2.63 7.38
N VAL A 43 -8.30 -2.12 7.54
CA VAL A 43 -7.98 -0.69 7.33
C VAL A 43 -8.35 -0.27 5.91
N ASP A 44 -9.22 0.73 5.80
CA ASP A 44 -9.71 1.31 4.54
C ASP A 44 -9.16 2.73 4.29
N ASP A 45 -8.97 3.53 5.34
CA ASP A 45 -8.39 4.88 5.27
C ASP A 45 -6.93 4.92 5.77
N PRO A 46 -5.94 4.90 4.86
CA PRO A 46 -4.52 5.01 5.23
C PRO A 46 -4.16 6.40 5.77
N LEU A 47 -4.95 7.44 5.48
CA LEU A 47 -4.66 8.80 5.95
C LEU A 47 -4.96 8.94 7.44
N ALA A 48 -6.04 8.33 7.93
CA ALA A 48 -6.34 8.25 9.35
C ALA A 48 -5.21 7.57 10.12
N VAL A 49 -4.75 6.40 9.65
CA VAL A 49 -3.64 5.66 10.28
C VAL A 49 -2.33 6.45 10.23
N LEU A 50 -2.04 7.14 9.12
CA LEU A 50 -0.87 8.02 9.02
C LEU A 50 -0.89 9.11 10.09
N ARG A 51 -2.04 9.76 10.30
CA ARG A 51 -2.20 10.82 11.31
C ARG A 51 -2.03 10.30 12.73
N GLU A 52 -2.60 9.14 13.03
CA GLU A 52 -2.42 8.48 14.34
C GLU A 52 -0.96 8.15 14.63
N LEU A 53 -0.17 7.86 13.59
CA LEU A 53 1.27 7.61 13.70
C LEU A 53 2.13 8.89 13.63
N GLY A 54 1.52 10.08 13.62
CA GLY A 54 2.21 11.37 13.59
C GLY A 54 2.71 11.80 12.20
N GLY A 55 2.20 11.20 11.13
CA GLY A 55 2.49 11.60 9.75
C GLY A 55 1.86 12.94 9.36
N ASP A 56 2.54 13.69 8.48
CA ASP A 56 2.15 15.03 8.02
C ASP A 56 1.47 15.04 6.64
N ALA A 57 0.98 13.89 6.18
CA ALA A 57 0.34 13.77 4.87
C ALA A 57 -1.02 14.51 4.84
N GLY A 58 -1.28 15.26 3.77
CA GLY A 58 -2.59 15.84 3.46
C GLY A 58 -3.47 14.89 2.64
N THR A 59 -2.85 13.95 1.92
CA THR A 59 -3.55 12.90 1.15
C THR A 59 -2.81 11.56 1.24
N ALA A 60 -3.56 10.47 1.24
CA ALA A 60 -3.01 9.13 1.12
C ALA A 60 -3.99 8.20 0.43
N ILE A 61 -3.45 7.21 -0.29
CA ILE A 61 -4.22 6.11 -0.86
C ILE A 61 -3.53 4.78 -0.56
N GLN A 62 -4.34 3.73 -0.52
CA GLN A 62 -3.91 2.36 -0.30
C GLN A 62 -4.28 1.53 -1.52
N LEU A 63 -3.30 0.79 -2.02
CA LEU A 63 -3.44 -0.14 -3.13
C LEU A 63 -3.06 -1.53 -2.62
N GLN A 64 -3.83 -2.53 -3.00
CA GLN A 64 -3.74 -3.89 -2.51
C GLN A 64 -3.78 -4.86 -3.69
N GLY A 65 -3.09 -5.97 -3.52
CA GLY A 65 -3.07 -7.03 -4.51
C GLY A 65 -2.94 -8.38 -3.85
N PHE A 66 -3.53 -9.37 -4.49
CA PHE A 66 -3.64 -10.73 -3.98
C PHE A 66 -3.39 -11.71 -5.12
N GLY A 67 -2.60 -12.75 -4.88
CA GLY A 67 -2.31 -13.72 -5.92
C GLY A 67 -1.51 -14.93 -5.45
N PRO A 68 -1.28 -15.91 -6.33
CA PRO A 68 -0.48 -17.10 -6.02
C PRO A 68 1.01 -16.80 -5.79
N ASP A 69 1.49 -15.67 -6.28
CA ASP A 69 2.87 -15.21 -6.12
C ASP A 69 2.96 -13.68 -6.05
N THR A 70 4.13 -13.18 -5.66
CA THR A 70 4.38 -11.75 -5.51
C THR A 70 4.18 -10.98 -6.81
N ALA A 71 4.54 -11.54 -7.97
CA ALA A 71 4.42 -10.84 -9.24
C ALA A 71 2.94 -10.63 -9.63
N THR A 72 2.12 -11.65 -9.43
CA THR A 72 0.67 -11.60 -9.68
C THR A 72 -0.03 -10.67 -8.69
N ALA A 73 0.35 -10.71 -7.41
CA ALA A 73 -0.15 -9.76 -6.42
C ALA A 73 0.23 -8.30 -6.78
N ILE A 74 1.46 -8.05 -7.21
CA ILE A 74 1.88 -6.70 -7.69
C ILE A 74 1.05 -6.27 -8.91
N LYS A 75 0.76 -7.16 -9.85
CA LYS A 75 -0.14 -6.83 -10.98
C LYS A 75 -1.51 -6.37 -10.46
N GLY A 76 -2.05 -7.00 -9.42
CA GLY A 76 -3.27 -6.56 -8.75
C GLY A 76 -3.18 -5.13 -8.20
N VAL A 77 -2.09 -4.80 -7.52
CA VAL A 77 -1.81 -3.42 -7.04
C VAL A 77 -1.80 -2.42 -8.19
N LEU A 78 -1.13 -2.76 -9.30
CA LEU A 78 -1.05 -1.88 -10.48
C LEU A 78 -2.40 -1.71 -11.18
N LEU A 79 -3.20 -2.78 -11.25
CA LEU A 79 -4.57 -2.75 -11.79
C LEU A 79 -5.47 -1.84 -10.95
N GLN A 80 -5.44 -1.98 -9.63
CA GLN A 80 -6.22 -1.12 -8.73
C GLN A 80 -5.77 0.35 -8.82
N GLY A 81 -4.46 0.56 -8.93
CA GLY A 81 -3.86 1.89 -8.98
C GLY A 81 -3.79 2.53 -10.36
N ASN A 82 -4.38 1.93 -11.39
CA ASN A 82 -4.17 2.34 -12.80
C ASN A 82 -4.45 3.82 -13.06
N THR A 83 -5.43 4.42 -12.37
CA THR A 83 -5.78 5.84 -12.51
C THR A 83 -5.24 6.74 -11.39
N SER A 84 -4.73 6.18 -10.29
CA SER A 84 -4.35 6.93 -9.08
C SER A 84 -2.82 7.03 -8.88
N ILE A 85 -2.04 6.05 -9.33
CA ILE A 85 -0.57 6.05 -9.22
C ILE A 85 0.06 7.21 -10.00
N GLY A 86 -0.60 7.65 -11.09
CA GLY A 86 -0.15 8.75 -11.94
C GLY A 86 -0.40 10.15 -11.39
N VAL A 87 -1.11 10.30 -10.26
CA VAL A 87 -1.38 11.61 -9.68
C VAL A 87 -0.11 12.14 -9.01
N CYS A 88 0.31 13.35 -9.38
CA CYS A 88 1.55 13.95 -8.87
C CYS A 88 1.45 14.51 -7.44
N SER A 89 0.29 14.40 -6.78
CA SER A 89 0.14 14.77 -5.37
C SER A 89 0.88 13.83 -4.43
N PHE A 90 1.18 12.60 -4.85
CA PHE A 90 1.92 11.62 -4.03
C PHE A 90 3.43 11.73 -4.26
N ASP A 91 4.18 11.91 -3.17
CA ASP A 91 5.63 12.04 -3.17
C ASP A 91 6.33 10.99 -2.29
N ARG A 92 5.56 10.19 -1.54
CA ARG A 92 6.03 9.16 -0.62
C ARG A 92 5.37 7.82 -0.87
N ILE A 93 6.11 6.74 -0.61
CA ILE A 93 5.64 5.36 -0.73
C ILE A 93 6.09 4.50 0.45
N GLY A 94 5.20 3.60 0.87
CA GLY A 94 5.49 2.48 1.75
C GLY A 94 4.88 1.21 1.18
N THR A 95 5.56 0.07 1.35
CA THR A 95 5.08 -1.21 0.81
C THR A 95 5.17 -2.31 1.85
N SER A 96 4.25 -3.28 1.76
CA SER A 96 4.27 -4.49 2.57
C SER A 96 3.96 -5.70 1.71
N VAL A 97 4.66 -6.81 1.97
CA VAL A 97 4.40 -8.12 1.34
C VAL A 97 4.23 -9.14 2.44
N LEU A 98 3.10 -9.84 2.45
CA LEU A 98 2.79 -10.91 3.39
C LEU A 98 2.36 -12.16 2.62
N ARG A 99 2.51 -13.32 3.26
CA ARG A 99 1.85 -14.56 2.82
C ARG A 99 0.65 -14.82 3.72
N THR A 100 -0.35 -15.49 3.17
CA THR A 100 -1.44 -16.11 3.95
C THR A 100 -0.88 -17.20 4.86
N ALA A 101 -1.56 -17.52 5.97
CA ALA A 101 -1.13 -18.54 6.93
C ALA A 101 -0.89 -19.92 6.31
N ASP A 102 -1.67 -20.29 5.28
CA ASP A 102 -1.49 -21.53 4.50
C ASP A 102 -0.26 -21.49 3.56
N GLY A 103 0.35 -20.32 3.37
CA GLY A 103 1.49 -20.09 2.48
C GLY A 103 1.14 -20.06 0.99
N GLU A 104 -0.12 -20.32 0.61
CA GLU A 104 -0.53 -20.52 -0.78
C GLU A 104 -0.66 -19.21 -1.57
N ARG A 105 -0.84 -18.08 -0.86
CA ARG A 105 -1.13 -16.80 -1.48
C ARG A 105 -0.27 -15.68 -0.89
N VAL A 106 -0.11 -14.64 -1.68
CA VAL A 106 0.66 -13.44 -1.37
C VAL A 106 -0.27 -12.24 -1.35
N LEU A 107 -0.18 -11.44 -0.29
CA LEU A 107 -0.77 -10.13 -0.16
C LEU A 107 0.29 -9.06 -0.34
N VAL A 108 0.04 -8.10 -1.22
CA VAL A 108 0.90 -6.93 -1.40
C VAL A 108 0.06 -5.69 -1.13
N VAL A 109 0.58 -4.79 -0.30
CA VAL A 109 0.00 -3.47 -0.07
C VAL A 109 1.03 -2.41 -0.40
N ALA A 110 0.61 -1.38 -1.14
CA ALA A 110 1.37 -0.15 -1.35
C ALA A 110 0.53 1.03 -0.86
N VAL A 111 1.11 1.88 -0.02
CA VAL A 111 0.52 3.14 0.40
C VAL A 111 1.28 4.27 -0.26
N LEU A 112 0.55 5.17 -0.91
CA LEU A 112 1.09 6.40 -1.48
C LEU A 112 0.60 7.57 -0.63
N ALA A 113 1.49 8.49 -0.29
CA ALA A 113 1.17 9.65 0.52
C ALA A 113 1.74 10.93 -0.09
N GLY A 114 1.06 12.04 0.19
CA GLY A 114 1.35 13.38 -0.33
C GLY A 114 0.99 14.46 0.69
N ARG A 115 1.54 15.66 0.52
CA ARG A 115 1.05 16.85 1.25
C ARG A 115 -0.15 17.47 0.56
#